data_AF-A0A9W8E255-F1
#
_entry.id   AF-A0A9W8E255-F1
#
_cell.length_a   1.000
_cell.length_b   1.000
_cell.length_c   1.000
_cell.angle_alpha   90.00
_cell.angle_beta   90.00
_cell.angle_gamma   90.00
#
_symmetry.space_group_name_H-M   'P 1'
#
loop_
_entity.id
_entity.type
_entity.pdbx_description
1 polymer ?
#
loop_
_entity_poly.entity_id
_entity_poly.type
_entity_poly.pdbx_seq_one_letter_code
_entity_poly.pdbx_strand_id
1 'polypeptide(L)'
;MDQLDELTQAVQRLYQEPAVQTGYLKLFHANAVAEFLALGYRDCSSASDPESEIPTGVRQVMDAFQRLHSRQHVRFYLVDPTYYSWSLQRRAFHLGAPSPEHLCKSVIFENIRCTHSDYSDATDSRYYCVVVQYVSSVNVNKLTEYVRAATNYAKGKKQYNFRLVDADTALTLTGFGNNAICPVGLNTNLPIILDHAITQLQVDT
;
A
#
# COMPACT_ATOMS: atom_id res chain seq x y z
N MET A 1 -15.37 -12.35 -27.95
CA MET A 1 -14.85 -12.54 -26.58
C MET A 1 -13.56 -13.30 -26.76
N ASP A 2 -12.45 -12.71 -26.33
CA ASP A 2 -11.11 -13.16 -26.71
C ASP A 2 -10.73 -14.42 -25.91
N GLN A 3 -10.02 -15.39 -26.51
CA GLN A 3 -9.63 -16.63 -25.79
C GLN A 3 -8.81 -16.35 -24.52
N LEU A 4 -8.11 -15.21 -24.49
CA LEU A 4 -7.38 -14.73 -23.34
C LEU A 4 -8.31 -14.31 -22.17
N ASP A 5 -9.49 -13.76 -22.47
CA ASP A 5 -10.48 -13.41 -21.45
C ASP A 5 -11.07 -14.67 -20.82
N GLU A 6 -11.38 -15.69 -21.62
CA GLU A 6 -11.88 -16.97 -21.13
C GLU A 6 -10.85 -17.70 -20.23
N LEU A 7 -9.58 -17.70 -20.63
CA LEU A 7 -8.48 -18.22 -19.82
C LEU A 7 -8.31 -17.42 -18.52
N THR A 8 -8.39 -16.10 -18.59
CA THR A 8 -8.30 -15.23 -17.40
C THR A 8 -9.44 -15.53 -16.42
N GLN A 9 -10.67 -15.72 -16.92
CA GLN A 9 -11.82 -16.09 -16.11
C GLN A 9 -11.72 -17.53 -15.55
N ALA A 10 -11.14 -18.46 -16.30
CA ALA A 10 -10.91 -19.82 -15.82
C ALA A 10 -9.87 -19.87 -14.69
N VAL A 11 -8.75 -19.16 -14.86
CA VAL A 11 -7.75 -18.99 -13.78
C VAL A 11 -8.36 -18.27 -12.58
N GLN A 12 -9.21 -17.26 -12.81
CA GLN A 12 -9.91 -16.57 -11.72
C GLN A 12 -10.77 -17.51 -10.88
N ARG A 13 -11.56 -18.38 -11.53
CA ARG A 13 -12.36 -19.38 -10.81
C ARG A 13 -11.48 -20.33 -9.99
N LEU A 14 -10.34 -20.75 -10.53
CA LEU A 14 -9.41 -21.62 -9.82
C LEU A 14 -8.81 -20.96 -8.56
N TYR A 15 -8.46 -19.67 -8.64
CA TYR A 15 -7.96 -18.91 -7.47
C TYR A 15 -9.04 -18.58 -6.43
N GLN A 16 -10.31 -18.76 -6.79
CA GLN A 16 -11.45 -18.66 -5.86
C GLN A 16 -11.76 -20.00 -5.19
N GLU A 17 -11.14 -21.10 -5.61
CA GLU A 17 -11.35 -22.40 -4.98
C GLU A 17 -10.82 -22.37 -3.53
N PRO A 18 -11.63 -22.80 -2.55
CA PRO A 18 -11.24 -22.85 -1.14
C PRO A 18 -9.91 -23.56 -0.91
N ALA A 19 -9.63 -24.64 -1.64
CA ALA A 19 -8.38 -25.39 -1.52
C ALA A 19 -7.13 -24.58 -1.95
N VAL A 20 -7.29 -23.56 -2.80
CA VAL A 20 -6.20 -22.67 -3.25
C VAL A 20 -6.06 -21.47 -2.31
N GLN A 21 -7.17 -20.96 -1.78
CA GLN A 21 -7.17 -19.84 -0.83
C GLN A 21 -6.76 -20.28 0.57
N THR A 22 -7.21 -21.47 1.01
CA THR A 22 -6.89 -22.05 2.31
C THR A 22 -5.38 -22.20 2.45
N GLY A 23 -4.82 -21.43 3.38
CA GLY A 23 -3.38 -21.43 3.63
C GLY A 23 -2.58 -20.51 2.72
N TYR A 24 -3.21 -19.61 1.96
CA TYR A 24 -2.53 -18.50 1.28
C TYR A 24 -1.65 -17.74 2.26
N LEU A 25 -2.18 -17.33 3.42
CA LEU A 25 -1.39 -16.61 4.43
C LEU A 25 -0.20 -17.44 4.92
N LYS A 26 -0.41 -18.75 5.11
CA LYS A 26 0.64 -19.67 5.54
C LYS A 26 1.75 -19.78 4.48
N LEU A 27 1.38 -19.92 3.21
CA LEU A 27 2.32 -19.99 2.09
C LEU A 27 3.04 -18.65 1.87
N PHE A 28 2.30 -17.55 1.89
CA PHE A 28 2.84 -16.20 1.79
C PHE A 28 3.86 -15.96 2.89
N HIS A 29 3.53 -16.29 4.14
CA HIS A 29 4.43 -16.14 5.28
C HIS A 29 5.66 -17.05 5.16
N ALA A 30 5.49 -18.32 4.79
CA ALA A 30 6.61 -19.23 4.56
C ALA A 30 7.57 -18.70 3.49
N ASN A 31 7.03 -18.16 2.39
CA ASN A 31 7.83 -17.55 1.32
C ASN A 31 8.50 -16.25 1.77
N ALA A 32 7.82 -15.41 2.55
CA ALA A 32 8.39 -14.17 3.08
C ALA A 32 9.58 -14.45 4.02
N VAL A 33 9.44 -15.46 4.89
CA VAL A 33 10.53 -15.94 5.75
C VAL A 33 11.66 -16.52 4.91
N ALA A 34 11.36 -17.35 3.91
CA ALA A 34 12.37 -17.93 3.05
C ALA A 34 13.15 -16.85 2.26
N GLU A 35 12.47 -15.84 1.72
CA GLU A 35 13.11 -14.68 1.06
C GLU A 35 14.00 -13.91 2.03
N PHE A 36 13.52 -13.63 3.24
CA PHE A 36 14.30 -12.96 4.28
C PHE A 36 15.57 -13.74 4.64
N LEU A 37 15.48 -15.06 4.78
CA LEU A 37 16.63 -15.92 5.08
C LEU A 37 17.58 -16.08 3.88
N ALA A 38 17.05 -16.23 2.67
CA ALA A 38 17.83 -16.44 1.45
C ALA A 38 18.59 -15.19 1.01
N LEU A 39 18.01 -14.00 1.22
CA LEU A 39 18.73 -12.74 1.05
C LEU A 39 19.87 -12.60 2.08
N GLY A 40 19.91 -13.45 3.11
CA GLY A 40 20.75 -13.27 4.28
C GLY A 40 20.45 -11.94 4.96
N TYR A 41 21.12 -11.66 6.06
CA TYR A 41 21.31 -10.28 6.48
C TYR A 41 22.27 -9.59 5.47
N ARG A 42 21.91 -9.51 4.18
CA ARG A 42 22.55 -8.59 3.25
C ARG A 42 22.07 -7.23 3.66
N ASP A 43 22.82 -6.67 4.60
CA ASP A 43 22.86 -5.24 4.85
C ASP A 43 22.80 -4.56 3.47
N CYS A 44 21.79 -3.75 3.22
CA CYS A 44 21.54 -3.13 1.91
C CYS A 44 22.67 -2.14 1.50
N SER A 45 23.80 -2.21 2.20
CA SER A 45 25.02 -1.42 2.12
C SER A 45 26.12 -2.07 1.27
N SER A 46 26.11 -3.39 0.99
CA SER A 46 27.14 -4.02 0.16
C SER A 46 26.71 -4.15 -1.30
N ALA A 47 27.01 -3.10 -2.07
CA ALA A 47 26.88 -3.04 -3.52
C ALA A 47 27.92 -3.94 -4.20
N SER A 48 27.49 -5.03 -4.84
CA SER A 48 28.33 -5.79 -5.76
C SER A 48 27.48 -6.60 -6.76
N ASP A 49 26.56 -5.92 -7.44
CA ASP A 49 26.06 -6.38 -8.74
C ASP A 49 25.82 -5.16 -9.65
N PRO A 50 26.58 -5.00 -10.74
CA PRO A 50 26.60 -3.77 -11.55
C PRO A 50 25.36 -3.54 -12.43
N GLU A 51 24.39 -4.47 -12.45
CA GLU A 51 23.16 -4.39 -13.26
C GLU A 51 21.87 -4.61 -12.43
N SER A 52 22.00 -4.79 -11.10
CA SER A 52 20.91 -5.03 -10.15
C SER A 52 20.87 -3.94 -9.06
N GLU A 53 20.84 -2.68 -9.47
CA GLU A 53 20.70 -1.59 -8.50
C GLU A 53 19.23 -1.50 -8.06
N ILE A 54 18.92 -2.06 -6.88
CA ILE A 54 17.59 -1.93 -6.26
C ILE A 54 17.23 -0.44 -6.22
N PRO A 55 16.08 -0.03 -6.81
CA PRO A 55 15.70 1.37 -6.86
C PRO A 55 15.66 2.00 -5.47
N THR A 56 16.06 3.27 -5.36
CA THR A 56 16.16 3.98 -4.07
C THR A 56 14.90 3.88 -3.22
N GLY A 57 13.73 4.07 -3.83
CA GLY A 57 12.44 3.93 -3.12
C GLY A 57 12.19 2.51 -2.59
N VAL A 58 12.59 1.47 -3.33
CA VAL A 58 12.46 0.08 -2.86
C VAL A 58 13.39 -0.17 -1.67
N ARG A 59 14.64 0.30 -1.74
CA ARG A 59 15.60 0.22 -0.63
C ARG A 59 15.08 0.91 0.62
N GLN A 60 14.52 2.12 0.47
CA GLN A 60 13.91 2.88 1.55
C GLN A 60 12.79 2.10 2.27
N VAL A 61 11.94 1.39 1.52
CA VAL A 61 10.89 0.53 2.09
C VAL A 61 11.49 -0.71 2.77
N MET A 62 12.48 -1.36 2.16
CA MET A 62 13.18 -2.52 2.74
C MET A 62 13.83 -2.17 4.07
N ASP A 63 14.57 -1.05 4.13
CA ASP A 63 15.24 -0.57 5.33
C ASP A 63 14.23 -0.19 6.43
N ALA A 64 13.07 0.38 6.04
CA ALA A 64 12.00 0.67 6.98
C ALA A 64 11.41 -0.60 7.62
N PHE A 65 11.12 -1.64 6.84
CA PHE A 65 10.65 -2.91 7.39
C PHE A 65 11.70 -3.63 8.24
N GLN A 66 12.98 -3.47 7.92
CA GLN A 66 14.08 -3.97 8.75
C GLN A 66 14.09 -3.29 10.12
N ARG A 67 14.01 -1.94 10.15
CA ARG A 67 13.94 -1.17 11.41
C ARG A 67 12.69 -1.49 12.24
N LEU A 68 11.58 -1.85 11.58
CA LEU A 68 10.34 -2.28 12.23
C LEU A 68 10.35 -3.77 12.64
N HIS A 69 11.48 -4.49 12.45
CA HIS A 69 11.60 -5.94 12.71
C HIS A 69 10.50 -6.78 12.02
N SER A 70 10.02 -6.30 10.88
CA SER A 70 8.85 -6.87 10.17
C SER A 70 9.22 -7.41 8.79
N ARG A 71 10.52 -7.49 8.45
CA ARG A 71 11.00 -7.94 7.14
C ARG A 71 10.56 -9.36 6.78
N GLN A 72 10.38 -10.24 7.77
CA GLN A 72 9.89 -11.61 7.61
C GLN A 72 8.40 -11.72 7.25
N HIS A 73 7.65 -10.62 7.35
CA HIS A 73 6.21 -10.57 7.06
C HIS A 73 5.88 -9.89 5.73
N VAL A 74 6.90 -9.53 4.94
CA VAL A 74 6.74 -8.81 3.67
C VAL A 74 7.50 -9.49 2.55
N ARG A 75 6.95 -9.37 1.34
CA ARG A 75 7.56 -9.86 0.10
C ARG A 75 7.72 -8.71 -0.88
N PHE A 76 8.79 -8.74 -1.65
CA PHE A 76 9.06 -7.77 -2.71
C PHE A 76 8.99 -8.49 -4.04
N TYR A 77 8.13 -8.01 -4.94
CA TYR A 77 7.96 -8.59 -6.26
C TYR A 77 8.62 -7.68 -7.29
N LEU A 78 9.51 -8.25 -8.11
CA LEU A 78 9.93 -7.59 -9.34
C LEU A 78 8.78 -7.67 -10.35
N VAL A 79 8.48 -6.54 -10.99
CA VAL A 79 7.39 -6.41 -11.95
C VAL A 79 7.90 -5.76 -13.23
N ASP A 80 7.22 -6.01 -14.33
CA ASP A 80 7.50 -5.36 -15.62
C ASP A 80 7.26 -3.85 -15.54
N PRO A 81 8.01 -2.99 -16.28
CA PRO A 81 7.75 -1.55 -16.32
C PRO A 81 6.31 -1.17 -16.70
N THR A 82 5.61 -2.03 -17.44
CA THR A 82 4.20 -1.86 -17.82
C THR A 82 3.20 -2.30 -16.75
N TYR A 83 3.65 -2.73 -15.56
CA TYR A 83 2.78 -3.25 -14.49
C TYR A 83 1.54 -2.38 -14.20
N TYR A 84 1.69 -1.06 -14.17
CA TYR A 84 0.58 -0.13 -13.90
C TYR A 84 -0.39 0.07 -15.08
N SER A 85 -0.10 -0.45 -16.28
CA SER A 85 -1.05 -0.51 -17.39
C SER A 85 -1.89 -1.79 -17.39
N TRP A 86 -1.51 -2.80 -16.59
CA TRP A 86 -2.22 -4.07 -16.52
C TRP A 86 -3.57 -3.94 -15.81
N SER A 87 -4.51 -4.85 -16.11
CA SER A 87 -5.74 -4.99 -15.34
C SER A 87 -5.44 -5.34 -13.88
N LEU A 88 -6.30 -4.93 -12.95
CA LEU A 88 -6.14 -5.27 -11.53
C LEU A 88 -6.09 -6.78 -11.30
N GLN A 89 -6.84 -7.55 -12.09
CA GLN A 89 -6.82 -9.00 -12.04
C GLN A 89 -5.44 -9.58 -12.38
N ARG A 90 -4.82 -9.12 -13.48
CA ARG A 90 -3.48 -9.56 -13.87
C ARG A 90 -2.44 -9.21 -12.80
N ARG A 91 -2.56 -8.03 -12.17
CA ARG A 91 -1.69 -7.63 -11.06
C ARG A 91 -1.86 -8.54 -9.84
N ALA A 92 -3.10 -8.87 -9.48
CA ALA A 92 -3.39 -9.77 -8.36
C ALA A 92 -2.75 -11.14 -8.59
N PHE A 93 -2.92 -11.73 -9.78
CA PHE A 93 -2.27 -12.99 -10.12
C PHE A 93 -0.75 -12.92 -10.07
N HIS A 94 -0.14 -11.86 -10.63
CA HIS A 94 1.31 -11.67 -10.61
C HIS A 94 1.88 -11.60 -9.19
N LEU A 95 1.14 -10.96 -8.27
CA LEU A 95 1.51 -10.85 -6.87
C LEU A 95 1.06 -12.03 -6.00
N GLY A 96 0.38 -13.02 -6.59
CA GLY A 96 -0.22 -14.15 -5.90
C GLY A 96 -1.37 -13.78 -4.96
N ALA A 97 -1.94 -12.58 -5.06
CA ALA A 97 -3.02 -12.13 -4.19
C ALA A 97 -4.32 -12.94 -4.44
N PRO A 98 -5.13 -13.25 -3.41
CA PRO A 98 -6.34 -14.05 -3.59
C PRO A 98 -7.37 -13.42 -4.53
N SER A 99 -7.41 -12.08 -4.58
CA SER A 99 -8.33 -11.33 -5.42
C SER A 99 -7.89 -9.87 -5.64
N PRO A 100 -8.45 -9.13 -6.62
CA PRO A 100 -8.17 -7.71 -6.82
C PRO A 100 -8.45 -6.82 -5.60
N GLU A 101 -9.38 -7.22 -4.73
CA GLU A 101 -9.72 -6.55 -3.48
C GLU A 101 -8.53 -6.52 -2.51
N HIS A 102 -7.58 -7.44 -2.62
CA HIS A 102 -6.38 -7.47 -1.78
C HIS A 102 -5.31 -6.46 -2.23
N LEU A 103 -5.45 -5.86 -3.42
CA LEU A 103 -4.53 -4.84 -3.90
C LEU A 103 -4.89 -3.49 -3.29
N CYS A 104 -3.92 -2.82 -2.66
CA CYS A 104 -4.10 -1.51 -2.04
C CYS A 104 -3.28 -0.42 -2.73
N LYS A 105 -3.79 0.81 -2.69
CA LYS A 105 -3.08 2.05 -3.07
C LYS A 105 -3.04 2.99 -1.88
N SER A 106 -1.95 3.75 -1.79
CA SER A 106 -1.80 4.81 -0.79
C SER A 106 -1.91 6.16 -1.48
N VAL A 107 -2.64 7.08 -0.86
CA VAL A 107 -2.93 8.39 -1.42
C VAL A 107 -2.78 9.45 -0.33
N ILE A 108 -2.06 10.53 -0.62
CA ILE A 108 -1.89 11.61 0.35
C ILE A 108 -2.98 12.66 0.16
N PHE A 109 -3.64 13.02 1.26
CA PHE A 109 -4.63 14.10 1.31
C PHE A 109 -4.13 15.23 2.19
N GLU A 110 -4.35 16.47 1.74
CA GLU A 110 -4.14 17.70 2.50
C GLU A 110 -5.48 18.25 2.96
N ASN A 111 -5.61 18.57 4.25
CA ASN A 111 -6.66 19.46 4.73
C ASN A 111 -6.27 20.92 4.44
N ILE A 112 -6.73 21.49 3.32
CA ILE A 112 -6.37 22.86 2.94
C ILE A 112 -6.95 23.95 3.86
N ARG A 113 -7.77 23.57 4.84
CA ARG A 113 -8.28 24.46 5.90
C ARG A 113 -7.43 24.39 7.17
N CYS A 114 -6.46 23.48 7.24
CA CYS A 114 -5.53 23.40 8.36
C CYS A 114 -4.57 24.61 8.33
N THR A 115 -4.46 25.32 9.45
CA THR A 115 -3.70 26.57 9.55
C THR A 115 -2.25 26.36 9.98
N HIS A 116 -1.93 25.24 10.63
CA HIS A 116 -0.56 24.90 11.02
C HIS A 116 0.08 23.96 10.01
N SER A 117 1.40 23.91 9.99
CA SER A 117 2.19 23.01 9.14
C SER A 117 2.51 21.68 9.81
N ASP A 118 2.10 21.49 11.06
CA ASP A 118 2.31 20.23 11.78
C ASP A 118 1.50 19.08 11.15
N TYR A 119 2.13 17.93 11.09
CA TYR A 119 1.58 16.68 10.60
C TYR A 119 1.89 15.50 11.52
N SER A 120 2.26 15.75 12.78
CA SER A 120 2.54 14.70 13.77
C SER A 120 1.29 14.22 14.54
N ASP A 121 0.27 15.08 14.68
CA ASP A 121 -0.97 14.77 15.38
C ASP A 121 -1.99 14.10 14.45
N ALA A 122 -2.28 12.81 14.67
CA ALA A 122 -3.27 12.06 13.90
C ALA A 122 -4.71 12.58 14.01
N THR A 123 -5.00 13.44 14.99
CA THR A 123 -6.33 14.02 15.19
C THR A 123 -6.50 15.39 14.50
N ASP A 124 -5.39 16.07 14.18
CA ASP A 124 -5.43 17.41 13.57
C ASP A 124 -4.31 17.67 12.54
N SER A 125 -3.76 16.63 11.91
CA SER A 125 -2.69 16.81 10.92
C SER A 125 -3.14 17.60 9.68
N ARG A 126 -2.21 18.36 9.08
CA ARG A 126 -2.40 18.92 7.74
C ARG A 126 -2.50 17.84 6.67
N TYR A 127 -1.71 16.77 6.77
CA TYR A 127 -1.59 15.73 5.76
C TYR A 127 -1.91 14.34 6.31
N TYR A 128 -2.57 13.51 5.52
CA TYR A 128 -2.88 12.12 5.87
C TYR A 128 -2.51 11.20 4.73
N CYS A 129 -1.87 10.07 5.05
CA CYS A 129 -1.71 8.96 4.13
C CYS A 129 -2.92 8.03 4.26
N VAL A 130 -3.75 7.94 3.22
CA VAL A 130 -4.95 7.12 3.21
C VAL A 130 -4.70 5.88 2.36
N VAL A 131 -4.84 4.70 2.97
CA VAL A 131 -4.65 3.39 2.33
C VAL A 131 -6.02 2.78 2.05
N VAL A 132 -6.30 2.54 0.76
CA VAL A 132 -7.58 1.97 0.30
C VAL A 132 -7.33 0.87 -0.75
N GLN A 133 -8.31 0.01 -0.99
CA GLN A 133 -8.21 -1.01 -2.04
C GLN A 133 -8.26 -0.35 -3.43
N TYR A 134 -7.56 -0.91 -4.43
CA TYR A 134 -7.55 -0.39 -5.80
C TYR A 134 -8.93 -0.37 -6.45
N VAL A 135 -9.77 -1.36 -6.13
CA VAL A 135 -11.16 -1.46 -6.56
C VAL A 135 -12.08 -0.37 -5.99
N SER A 136 -11.58 0.40 -5.01
CA SER A 136 -12.33 1.43 -4.31
C SER A 136 -11.76 2.84 -4.55
N SER A 137 -12.61 3.83 -4.29
CA SER A 137 -12.25 5.25 -4.32
C SER A 137 -12.46 5.85 -2.94
N VAL A 138 -11.57 6.76 -2.54
CA VAL A 138 -11.64 7.44 -1.25
C VAL A 138 -12.89 8.31 -1.18
N ASN A 139 -13.75 8.05 -0.19
CA ASN A 139 -14.89 8.91 0.10
C ASN A 139 -14.44 10.04 1.05
N VAL A 140 -14.22 11.24 0.50
CA VAL A 140 -13.74 12.41 1.26
C VAL A 140 -14.69 12.82 2.39
N ASN A 141 -16.00 12.60 2.24
CA ASN A 141 -16.96 12.85 3.32
C ASN A 141 -16.76 11.88 4.48
N LYS A 142 -16.58 10.58 4.20
CA LYS A 142 -16.25 9.58 5.24
C LYS A 142 -14.92 9.86 5.91
N LEU A 143 -13.90 10.25 5.14
CA LEU A 143 -12.61 10.69 5.68
C LEU A 143 -12.77 11.87 6.63
N THR A 144 -13.57 12.87 6.24
CA THR A 144 -13.87 14.03 7.08
C THR A 144 -14.58 13.63 8.36
N GLU A 145 -15.62 12.80 8.29
CA GLU A 145 -16.32 12.34 9.49
C GLU A 145 -15.43 11.47 10.39
N TYR A 146 -14.53 10.66 9.83
CA TYR A 146 -13.57 9.85 10.60
C TYR A 146 -12.61 10.72 11.41
N VAL A 147 -11.97 11.71 10.79
CA VAL A 147 -11.04 12.63 11.50
C VAL A 147 -11.80 13.49 12.53
N ARG A 148 -13.03 13.91 12.21
CA ARG A 148 -13.89 14.65 13.15
C ARG A 148 -14.28 13.78 14.36
N ALA A 149 -14.60 12.51 14.16
CA ALA A 149 -14.92 11.60 15.25
C ALA A 149 -13.70 11.39 16.16
N ALA A 150 -12.49 11.29 15.61
CA ALA A 150 -11.25 11.14 16.38
C ALA A 150 -10.96 12.33 17.31
N THR A 151 -11.46 13.53 16.98
CA THR A 151 -11.35 14.75 17.82
C THR A 151 -12.57 14.98 18.72
N ASN A 152 -13.48 14.00 18.84
CA ASN A 152 -14.78 14.17 19.49
C ASN A 152 -15.53 15.42 18.99
N TYR A 153 -15.44 15.68 17.68
CA TYR A 153 -16.07 16.81 17.00
C TYR A 153 -15.66 18.20 17.53
N ALA A 154 -14.43 18.34 18.04
CA ALA A 154 -13.92 19.61 18.55
C ALA A 154 -13.99 20.76 17.53
N LYS A 155 -13.83 20.45 16.23
CA LYS A 155 -13.92 21.40 15.12
C LYS A 155 -15.18 21.20 14.28
N GLY A 156 -15.71 22.31 13.76
CA GLY A 156 -16.85 22.29 12.85
C GLY A 156 -16.48 21.69 11.49
N LYS A 157 -17.45 21.05 10.81
CA LYS A 157 -17.22 20.39 9.50
C LYS A 157 -16.55 21.28 8.45
N LYS A 158 -16.86 22.59 8.44
CA LYS A 158 -16.31 23.57 7.49
C LYS A 158 -14.80 23.81 7.66
N GLN A 159 -14.20 23.35 8.75
CA GLN A 159 -12.76 23.41 9.01
C GLN A 159 -11.99 22.24 8.39
N TYR A 160 -12.68 21.37 7.66
CA TYR A 160 -12.09 20.26 6.93
C TYR A 160 -12.38 20.41 5.44
N ASN A 161 -11.34 20.33 4.63
CA ASN A 161 -11.43 20.27 3.17
C ASN A 161 -10.24 19.47 2.64
N PHE A 162 -10.42 18.15 2.59
CA PHE A 162 -9.38 17.25 2.11
C PHE A 162 -9.29 17.27 0.59
N ARG A 163 -8.09 17.50 0.08
CA ARG A 163 -7.76 17.48 -1.35
C ARG A 163 -6.54 16.60 -1.58
N LEU A 164 -6.44 16.03 -2.78
CA LEU A 164 -5.22 15.36 -3.20
C LEU A 164 -4.08 16.39 -3.26
N VAL A 165 -2.94 16.02 -2.70
CA VAL A 165 -1.71 16.80 -2.87
C VAL A 165 -1.23 16.71 -4.31
N ASP A 166 -0.50 17.73 -4.75
CA ASP A 166 0.23 17.68 -6.02
C ASP A 166 1.43 16.71 -5.93
N ALA A 167 2.00 16.39 -7.09
CA ALA A 167 3.08 15.40 -7.20
C ALA A 167 4.36 15.81 -6.47
N ASP A 168 4.73 17.09 -6.48
CA ASP A 168 5.97 17.58 -5.87
C ASP A 168 5.86 17.58 -4.35
N THR A 169 4.70 17.99 -3.82
CA THR A 169 4.37 17.88 -2.40
C THR A 169 4.34 16.41 -1.96
N ALA A 170 3.70 15.52 -2.74
CA ALA A 170 3.69 14.09 -2.44
C ALA A 170 5.11 13.49 -2.39
N LEU A 171 5.97 13.82 -3.36
CA LEU A 171 7.34 13.35 -3.40
C LEU A 171 8.14 13.84 -2.20
N THR A 172 7.97 15.11 -1.81
CA THR A 172 8.65 15.70 -0.65
C THR A 172 8.24 15.01 0.65
N LEU A 173 6.94 14.81 0.85
CA LEU A 173 6.39 14.19 2.07
C LEU A 173 6.72 12.70 2.18
N THR A 174 6.71 11.98 1.06
CA THR A 174 6.73 10.52 1.05
C THR A 174 8.07 9.93 0.63
N GLY A 175 8.86 10.63 -0.18
CA GLY A 175 10.04 10.08 -0.86
C GLY A 175 9.71 9.25 -2.10
N PHE A 176 8.44 9.12 -2.46
CA PHE A 176 7.97 8.30 -3.56
C PHE A 176 7.33 9.15 -4.66
N GLY A 177 7.59 8.78 -5.92
CA GLY A 177 6.95 9.40 -7.08
C GLY A 177 5.49 8.98 -7.25
N ASN A 178 4.86 9.55 -8.28
CA ASN A 178 3.47 9.24 -8.64
C ASN A 178 3.24 7.74 -8.79
N ASN A 179 2.11 7.26 -8.25
CA ASN A 179 1.69 5.85 -8.22
C ASN A 179 2.64 4.88 -7.49
N ALA A 180 3.67 5.37 -6.79
CA ALA A 180 4.64 4.53 -6.10
C ALA A 180 4.64 4.73 -4.57
N ILE A 181 3.65 5.44 -4.03
CA ILE A 181 3.58 5.75 -2.59
C ILE A 181 3.37 4.46 -1.79
N CYS A 182 4.39 4.08 -1.03
CA CYS A 182 4.32 3.06 0.00
C CYS A 182 3.97 3.74 1.34
N PRO A 183 3.04 3.20 2.14
CA PRO A 183 2.70 3.79 3.44
C PRO A 183 3.80 3.54 4.49
N VAL A 184 4.81 2.74 4.15
CA VAL A 184 5.96 2.41 5.02
C VAL A 184 7.21 3.04 4.44
N GLY A 185 8.06 3.59 5.32
CA GLY A 185 9.30 4.23 4.92
C GLY A 185 9.12 5.63 4.35
N LEU A 186 8.05 6.34 4.69
CA LEU A 186 7.85 7.75 4.31
C LEU A 186 8.99 8.64 4.83
N ASN A 187 9.31 9.73 4.11
CA ASN A 187 10.26 10.76 4.58
C ASN A 187 9.78 11.48 5.84
N THR A 188 8.46 11.54 6.03
CA THR A 188 7.80 12.23 7.14
C THR A 188 6.88 11.27 7.90
N ASN A 189 6.64 11.54 9.18
CA ASN A 189 5.78 10.71 10.02
C ASN A 189 4.29 11.07 9.84
N LEU A 190 3.77 10.86 8.62
CA LEU A 190 2.36 11.15 8.33
C LEU A 190 1.42 10.17 9.05
N PRO A 191 0.29 10.64 9.60
CA PRO A 191 -0.75 9.77 10.10
C PRO A 191 -1.31 8.91 8.96
N ILE A 192 -1.41 7.61 9.22
CA ILE A 192 -1.92 6.63 8.28
C ILE A 192 -3.36 6.29 8.66
N ILE A 193 -4.27 6.41 7.71
CA ILE A 193 -5.66 5.98 7.82
C ILE A 193 -5.86 4.77 6.91
N LEU A 194 -6.22 3.64 7.49
CA LEU A 194 -6.48 2.39 6.78
C LEU A 194 -8.00 2.21 6.58
N ASP A 195 -8.43 1.92 5.34
CA ASP A 195 -9.84 1.57 5.09
C ASP A 195 -10.23 0.29 5.83
N HIS A 196 -11.34 0.33 6.55
CA HIS A 196 -11.86 -0.81 7.30
C HIS A 196 -12.14 -2.02 6.41
N ALA A 197 -12.51 -1.84 5.14
CA ALA A 197 -12.74 -2.95 4.22
C ALA A 197 -11.51 -3.87 4.05
N ILE A 198 -10.30 -3.32 4.20
CA ILE A 198 -9.05 -4.09 4.12
C ILE A 198 -8.95 -5.07 5.29
N THR A 199 -9.42 -4.71 6.48
CA THR A 199 -9.36 -5.57 7.68
C THR A 199 -10.45 -6.65 7.68
N GLN A 200 -11.43 -6.54 6.78
CA GLN A 200 -12.53 -7.49 6.62
C GLN A 200 -12.30 -8.50 5.49
N LEU A 201 -11.16 -8.41 4.80
CA LEU A 201 -10.80 -9.38 3.78
C LEU A 201 -10.68 -10.77 4.40
N GLN A 202 -11.54 -11.68 3.96
CA GLN A 202 -11.42 -13.10 4.28
C GLN A 202 -10.33 -13.68 3.42
N VAL A 203 -9.32 -14.24 4.06
CA VAL A 203 -8.17 -14.84 3.37
C VAL A 203 -8.34 -16.34 3.19
N ASP A 204 -9.27 -16.92 3.95
CA ASP A 204 -9.63 -18.33 3.95
C ASP A 204 -11.16 -18.43 3.76
N THR A 205 -11.60 -18.68 2.52
CA THR A 205 -12.89 -19.36 2.28
C THR A 205 -12.65 -20.82 2.00
#